data_AF-A0A2D8CEK5-F1
#
_entry.id   AF-A0A2D8CEK5-F1
#
_cell.length_a   1.000
_cell.length_b   1.000
_cell.length_c   1.000
_cell.angle_alpha   90.00
_cell.angle_beta   90.00
_cell.angle_gamma   90.00
#
_symmetry.space_group_name_H-M   'P 1'
#
loop_
_entity.id
_entity.type
_entity.pdbx_description
1 polymer ?
#
loop_
_entity_poly.entity_id
_entity_poly.type
_entity_poly.pdbx_seq_one_letter_code
_entity_poly.pdbx_strand_id
1 'polypeptide(L)'
;MVPERIQHTLLFIVLILLTVACAPEEKKKKEHYFLDGYDHLEFRDKAGNKVAPSEYIYSTQVNGERGYFVEDSTLTLYNTREGAPYSGYIRTFHSRSYNLQGEFQDGVMQRLRYWHRNRTLGMDANYKNESGSIWKDNGKLVVNWNSEEMYYLNPVSQSIEQIISDTLTSYFDAEGELEYYTVRRDTAYINYYSDGTPRFEMPRRSGYDRSGILRRWHPNGQLQVIGMYEKGEQVGTWIEYDSLGNEIDRIEYPD
;
A
#
# COMPACT_ATOMS: atom_id res chain seq x y z
N MET A 1 -13.55 2.48 -5.79
CA MET A 1 -12.41 1.56 -5.63
C MET A 1 -11.39 2.31 -4.77
N VAL A 2 -10.69 1.69 -3.80
CA VAL A 2 -9.26 2.00 -3.77
C VAL A 2 -8.81 1.43 -5.10
N PRO A 3 -8.39 2.24 -6.09
CA PRO A 3 -8.12 1.76 -7.44
C PRO A 3 -7.36 0.43 -7.37
N GLU A 4 -7.68 -0.56 -8.20
CA GLU A 4 -6.87 -1.80 -8.34
C GLU A 4 -5.36 -1.44 -8.43
N ARG A 5 -5.06 -0.27 -8.99
CA ARG A 5 -3.74 0.36 -9.06
C ARG A 5 -3.12 0.76 -7.70
N ILE A 6 -3.92 1.28 -6.76
CA ILE A 6 -3.49 1.57 -5.39
C ILE A 6 -3.42 0.28 -4.55
N GLN A 7 -4.24 -0.75 -4.81
CA GLN A 7 -4.07 -2.07 -4.19
C GLN A 7 -2.73 -2.71 -4.55
N HIS A 8 -2.31 -2.67 -5.82
CA HIS A 8 -0.96 -3.10 -6.23
C HIS A 8 0.15 -2.27 -5.57
N THR A 9 -0.12 -1.02 -5.21
CA THR A 9 0.85 -0.12 -4.56
C THR A 9 0.92 -0.34 -3.04
N LEU A 10 -0.21 -0.58 -2.36
CA LEU A 10 -0.29 -0.94 -0.94
C LEU A 10 0.25 -2.35 -0.66
N LEU A 11 0.04 -3.31 -1.58
CA LEU A 11 0.64 -4.65 -1.46
C LEU A 11 2.17 -4.61 -1.62
N PHE A 12 2.72 -3.63 -2.34
CA PHE A 12 4.16 -3.51 -2.60
C PHE A 12 4.92 -2.63 -1.58
N ILE A 13 4.26 -1.72 -0.85
CA ILE A 13 4.92 -0.94 0.21
C ILE A 13 5.30 -1.82 1.42
N VAL A 14 4.61 -2.96 1.61
CA VAL A 14 5.02 -3.99 2.58
C VAL A 14 6.35 -4.66 2.19
N LEU A 15 6.74 -4.61 0.91
CA LEU A 15 7.96 -5.27 0.41
C LEU A 15 9.24 -4.43 0.54
N ILE A 16 9.14 -3.16 0.95
CA ILE A 16 10.30 -2.26 1.11
C ILE A 16 10.80 -2.22 2.57
N LEU A 17 10.06 -2.79 3.54
CA LEU A 17 10.45 -2.80 4.97
C LEU A 17 10.69 -4.17 5.61
N LEU A 18 10.62 -5.28 4.87
CA LEU A 18 10.91 -6.60 5.43
C LEU A 18 12.31 -7.09 5.03
N THR A 19 13.27 -6.89 5.93
CA THR A 19 14.31 -7.89 6.15
C THR A 19 13.77 -8.97 7.10
N VAL A 20 14.27 -10.18 6.91
CA VAL A 20 14.02 -11.43 7.67
C VAL A 20 12.87 -12.30 7.14
N ALA A 21 13.28 -13.49 6.70
CA ALA A 21 12.48 -14.59 6.18
C ALA A 21 11.48 -15.15 7.20
N CYS A 22 10.31 -15.61 6.71
CA CYS A 22 9.67 -16.83 7.21
C CYS A 22 8.72 -17.40 6.15
N ALA A 23 8.62 -18.73 6.10
CA ALA A 23 7.76 -19.53 5.22
C ALA A 23 6.29 -19.04 5.18
N PRO A 24 5.51 -19.37 4.14
CA PRO A 24 4.10 -18.98 4.08
C PRO A 24 3.33 -19.64 5.23
N GLU A 25 3.06 -18.88 6.28
CA GLU A 25 2.14 -19.26 7.34
C GLU A 25 0.74 -19.35 6.70
N GLU A 26 0.09 -20.51 6.79
CA GLU A 26 -1.33 -20.63 6.48
C GLU A 26 -2.09 -19.62 7.34
N LYS A 27 -2.54 -18.52 6.73
CA LYS A 27 -3.39 -17.53 7.37
C LYS A 27 -4.64 -18.25 7.87
N LYS A 28 -4.70 -18.58 9.16
CA LYS A 28 -5.95 -18.96 9.82
C LYS A 28 -7.00 -17.92 9.44
N LYS A 29 -8.02 -18.31 8.68
CA LYS A 29 -9.15 -17.46 8.31
C LYS A 29 -9.80 -17.00 9.61
N LYS A 30 -9.48 -15.78 10.06
CA LYS A 30 -10.19 -15.13 11.16
C LYS A 30 -11.60 -14.85 10.67
N GLU A 31 -12.61 -15.26 11.41
CA GLU A 31 -13.96 -14.77 11.20
C GLU A 31 -13.95 -13.25 11.31
N HIS A 32 -14.55 -12.58 10.33
CA HIS A 32 -14.66 -11.12 10.30
C HIS A 32 -16.10 -10.74 10.62
N TYR A 33 -16.27 -9.85 11.59
CA TYR A 33 -17.57 -9.44 12.14
C TYR A 33 -18.40 -8.50 11.23
N PHE A 34 -18.04 -8.36 9.95
CA PHE A 34 -18.60 -7.31 9.09
C PHE A 34 -20.07 -7.54 8.73
N LEU A 35 -20.55 -8.78 8.80
CA LEU A 35 -21.96 -9.11 8.61
C LEU A 35 -22.60 -9.62 9.91
N ASP A 36 -21.99 -9.39 11.07
CA ASP A 36 -22.56 -9.79 12.36
C ASP A 36 -23.90 -9.07 12.58
N GLY A 37 -24.97 -9.86 12.79
CA GLY A 37 -26.34 -9.35 12.89
C GLY A 37 -27.08 -9.24 11.55
N TYR A 38 -26.44 -9.60 10.43
CA TYR A 38 -27.01 -9.60 9.08
C TYR A 38 -27.01 -11.01 8.48
N ASP A 39 -27.68 -11.93 9.17
CA ASP A 39 -27.83 -13.36 8.81
C ASP A 39 -28.34 -13.64 7.39
N HIS A 40 -29.11 -12.71 6.83
CA HIS A 40 -29.68 -12.78 5.50
C HIS A 40 -28.78 -12.20 4.41
N LEU A 41 -27.64 -11.62 4.76
CA LEU A 41 -26.69 -11.05 3.82
C LEU A 41 -25.46 -11.94 3.69
N GLU A 42 -24.96 -12.09 2.47
CA GLU A 42 -23.72 -12.79 2.20
C GLU A 42 -23.01 -12.22 0.99
N PHE A 43 -21.68 -12.27 1.00
CA PHE A 43 -20.91 -11.96 -0.21
C PHE A 43 -20.94 -13.14 -1.16
N ARG A 44 -21.07 -12.85 -2.45
CA ARG A 44 -21.01 -13.84 -3.52
C ARG A 44 -20.00 -13.44 -4.58
N ASP A 45 -19.28 -14.44 -5.09
CA ASP A 45 -18.44 -14.28 -6.28
C ASP A 45 -19.28 -14.19 -7.57
N LYS A 46 -18.62 -14.01 -8.71
CA LYS A 46 -19.29 -13.94 -10.03
C LYS A 46 -20.04 -15.23 -10.40
N ALA A 47 -19.67 -16.37 -9.83
CA ALA A 47 -20.35 -17.65 -10.03
C ALA A 47 -21.51 -17.86 -9.03
N GLY A 48 -21.73 -16.94 -8.09
CA GLY A 48 -22.76 -17.01 -7.08
C GLY A 48 -22.36 -17.80 -5.83
N ASN A 49 -21.09 -18.24 -5.72
CA ASN A 49 -20.61 -18.95 -4.54
C ASN A 49 -20.44 -17.98 -3.38
N LYS A 50 -20.79 -18.44 -2.18
CA LYS A 50 -20.62 -17.67 -0.94
C LYS A 50 -19.14 -17.44 -0.64
N VAL A 51 -18.80 -16.19 -0.30
CA VAL A 51 -17.46 -15.77 0.11
C VAL A 51 -17.50 -15.26 1.55
N ALA A 52 -16.49 -15.60 2.34
CA ALA A 52 -16.39 -15.16 3.73
C ALA A 52 -16.12 -13.64 3.81
N PRO A 53 -16.70 -12.90 4.77
CA PRO A 53 -16.43 -11.47 4.90
C PRO A 53 -14.95 -11.12 5.11
N SER A 54 -14.16 -12.02 5.70
CA SER A 54 -12.72 -11.85 5.89
C SER A 54 -11.89 -11.95 4.59
N GLU A 55 -12.48 -12.51 3.54
CA GLU A 55 -11.90 -12.53 2.19
C GLU A 55 -12.32 -11.31 1.38
N TYR A 56 -13.39 -10.62 1.80
CA TYR A 56 -13.86 -9.42 1.13
C TYR A 56 -13.28 -8.14 1.73
N ILE A 57 -13.18 -8.04 3.06
CA ILE A 57 -12.62 -6.87 3.75
C ILE A 57 -11.42 -7.30 4.58
N TYR A 58 -10.30 -6.63 4.35
CA TYR A 58 -9.11 -6.76 5.18
C TYR A 58 -8.84 -5.47 5.95
N SER A 59 -7.99 -5.58 6.96
CA SER A 59 -7.46 -4.43 7.69
C SER A 59 -5.95 -4.46 7.68
N THR A 60 -5.33 -3.28 7.63
CA THR A 60 -3.88 -3.10 7.70
C THR A 60 -3.53 -1.80 8.42
N GLN A 61 -2.26 -1.62 8.76
CA GLN A 61 -1.76 -0.35 9.29
C GLN A 61 -1.29 0.53 8.12
N VAL A 62 -1.77 1.77 8.06
CA VAL A 62 -1.42 2.78 7.07
C VAL A 62 -1.05 4.06 7.81
N ASN A 63 0.20 4.51 7.66
CA ASN A 63 0.76 5.64 8.39
C ASN A 63 0.53 5.60 9.92
N GLY A 64 0.72 4.42 10.52
CA GLY A 64 0.52 4.19 11.95
C GLY A 64 -0.94 4.04 12.40
N GLU A 65 -1.91 4.25 11.52
CA GLU A 65 -3.35 4.11 11.82
C GLU A 65 -3.96 2.87 11.16
N ARG A 66 -5.07 2.38 11.69
CA ARG A 66 -5.77 1.24 11.10
C ARG A 66 -6.65 1.68 9.92
N GLY A 67 -6.45 1.06 8.76
CA GLY A 67 -7.35 1.16 7.60
C GLY A 67 -8.10 -0.15 7.36
N TYR A 68 -9.28 -0.06 6.74
CA TYR A 68 -10.07 -1.20 6.27
C TYR A 68 -10.35 -1.02 4.77
N PHE A 69 -10.19 -2.09 4.01
CA PHE A 69 -10.26 -2.00 2.56
C PHE A 69 -10.97 -3.22 1.97
N VAL A 70 -11.63 -3.01 0.84
CA VAL A 70 -12.18 -4.11 0.02
C VAL A 70 -11.01 -4.80 -0.69
N GLU A 71 -10.95 -6.12 -0.59
CA GLU A 71 -9.98 -6.99 -1.28
C GLU A 71 -10.41 -7.23 -2.73
N ASP A 72 -11.64 -7.71 -2.94
CA ASP A 72 -12.20 -8.00 -4.25
C ASP A 72 -13.49 -7.20 -4.45
N SER A 73 -13.39 -6.12 -5.23
CA SER A 73 -14.53 -5.24 -5.51
C SER A 73 -15.59 -5.86 -6.44
N THR A 74 -15.30 -7.03 -7.04
CA THR A 74 -16.22 -7.76 -7.90
C THR A 74 -17.23 -8.61 -7.13
N LEU A 75 -16.99 -8.83 -5.83
CA LEU A 75 -17.95 -9.54 -4.98
C LEU A 75 -19.20 -8.70 -4.75
N THR A 76 -20.34 -9.38 -4.76
CA THR A 76 -21.66 -8.77 -4.58
C THR A 76 -22.19 -9.13 -3.21
N LEU A 77 -22.61 -8.13 -2.42
CA LEU A 77 -23.40 -8.34 -1.22
C LEU A 77 -24.83 -8.70 -1.63
N TYR A 78 -25.28 -9.91 -1.30
CA TYR A 78 -26.55 -10.46 -1.75
C TYR A 78 -27.51 -10.64 -0.57
N ASN A 79 -28.77 -10.24 -0.75
CA ASN A 79 -29.84 -10.46 0.20
C ASN A 79 -30.58 -11.76 -0.12
N THR A 80 -30.35 -12.78 0.70
CA THR A 80 -30.92 -14.12 0.55
C THR A 80 -32.44 -14.17 0.75
N ARG A 81 -33.01 -13.21 1.51
CA ARG A 81 -34.48 -13.15 1.73
C ARG A 81 -35.21 -12.55 0.53
N GLU A 82 -34.60 -11.56 -0.10
CA GLU A 82 -35.18 -10.86 -1.26
C GLU A 82 -34.80 -11.53 -2.59
N GLY A 83 -33.75 -12.37 -2.59
CA GLY A 83 -33.26 -12.99 -3.81
C GLY A 83 -32.58 -11.99 -4.77
N ALA A 84 -32.02 -10.90 -4.23
CA ALA A 84 -31.46 -9.80 -5.01
C ALA A 84 -30.18 -9.21 -4.38
N PRO A 85 -29.33 -8.53 -5.17
CA PRO A 85 -28.23 -7.73 -4.63
C PRO A 85 -28.73 -6.68 -3.63
N TYR A 86 -27.98 -6.49 -2.54
CA TYR A 86 -28.38 -5.61 -1.44
C TYR A 86 -28.08 -4.13 -1.74
N SER A 87 -29.06 -3.28 -1.50
CA SER A 87 -28.91 -1.81 -1.52
C SER A 87 -29.28 -1.26 -0.14
N GLY A 88 -28.39 -0.49 0.48
CA GLY A 88 -28.60 0.04 1.82
C GLY A 88 -27.30 0.29 2.57
N TYR A 89 -27.38 0.40 3.89
CA TYR A 89 -26.21 0.52 4.74
C TYR A 89 -26.21 -0.58 5.81
N ILE A 90 -25.02 -1.08 6.11
CA ILE A 90 -24.78 -1.96 7.24
C ILE A 90 -23.87 -1.27 8.25
N ARG A 91 -24.09 -1.55 9.53
CA ARG A 91 -23.27 -1.01 10.60
C ARG A 91 -23.01 -2.11 11.62
N THR A 92 -21.74 -2.40 11.86
CA THR A 92 -21.38 -3.50 12.74
C THR A 92 -20.80 -3.05 14.06
N PHE A 93 -21.03 -3.90 15.04
CA PHE A 93 -20.60 -3.75 16.41
C PHE A 93 -19.53 -4.78 16.68
N HIS A 94 -18.36 -4.33 17.11
CA HIS A 94 -17.35 -5.22 17.64
C HIS A 94 -16.92 -4.73 19.02
N SER A 95 -16.96 -5.62 20.01
CA SER A 95 -16.50 -5.35 21.38
C SER A 95 -17.06 -4.04 21.98
N ARG A 96 -18.39 -3.86 21.89
CA ARG A 96 -19.16 -2.71 22.41
C ARG A 96 -18.84 -1.34 21.77
N SER A 97 -18.17 -1.33 20.61
CA SER A 97 -17.93 -0.11 19.83
C SER A 97 -18.48 -0.27 18.42
N TYR A 98 -19.26 0.71 17.95
CA TYR A 98 -19.51 0.86 16.52
C TYR A 98 -18.18 1.20 15.87
N ASN A 99 -17.74 0.42 14.90
CA ASN A 99 -16.47 0.74 14.27
C ASN A 99 -16.45 0.53 12.77
N LEU A 100 -17.42 -0.13 12.13
CA LEU A 100 -17.49 -0.21 10.67
C LEU A 100 -18.89 0.10 10.14
N GLN A 101 -18.93 0.77 9.00
CA GLN A 101 -20.14 1.00 8.23
C GLN A 101 -19.84 0.86 6.74
N GLY A 102 -20.61 0.01 6.06
CA GLY A 102 -20.59 -0.12 4.61
C GLY A 102 -21.88 0.43 4.00
N GLU A 103 -21.76 1.21 2.92
CA GLU A 103 -22.89 1.62 2.09
C GLU A 103 -22.83 0.86 0.77
N PHE A 104 -23.96 0.30 0.34
CA PHE A 104 -24.08 -0.60 -0.80
C PHE A 104 -25.14 -0.11 -1.76
N GLN A 105 -24.88 -0.30 -3.04
CA GLN A 105 -25.83 -0.07 -4.13
C GLN A 105 -25.69 -1.25 -5.09
N ASP A 106 -26.79 -1.96 -5.30
CA ASP A 106 -26.91 -3.16 -6.13
C ASP A 106 -25.84 -4.22 -5.78
N GLY A 107 -25.61 -4.39 -4.48
CA GLY A 107 -24.64 -5.31 -3.89
C GLY A 107 -23.19 -4.84 -3.96
N VAL A 108 -22.90 -3.71 -4.61
CA VAL A 108 -21.55 -3.16 -4.72
C VAL A 108 -21.31 -2.14 -3.61
N MET A 109 -20.18 -2.26 -2.90
CA MET A 109 -19.79 -1.28 -1.87
C MET A 109 -19.43 0.07 -2.50
N GLN A 110 -20.11 1.10 -2.01
CA GLN A 110 -19.97 2.48 -2.44
C GLN A 110 -19.12 3.30 -1.46
N ARG A 111 -19.17 2.96 -0.16
CA ARG A 111 -18.44 3.66 0.88
C ARG A 111 -18.16 2.74 2.06
N LEU A 112 -16.97 2.85 2.65
CA LEU A 112 -16.59 2.17 3.88
C LEU A 112 -16.07 3.19 4.88
N ARG A 113 -16.64 3.20 6.07
CA ARG A 113 -16.21 4.09 7.16
C ARG A 113 -15.81 3.29 8.38
N TYR A 114 -14.77 3.76 9.04
CA TYR A 114 -14.32 3.27 10.34
C TYR A 114 -14.29 4.38 11.38
N TRP A 115 -14.68 4.05 12.61
CA TRP A 115 -14.60 4.96 13.77
C TRP A 115 -13.73 4.38 14.85
N HIS A 116 -12.90 5.23 15.45
CA HIS A 116 -12.15 4.94 16.65
C HIS A 116 -13.09 4.68 17.84
N ARG A 117 -12.55 4.08 18.90
CA ARG A 117 -13.32 3.75 20.11
C ARG A 117 -13.94 5.00 20.77
N ASN A 118 -13.29 6.15 20.65
CA ASN A 118 -13.77 7.45 21.12
C ASN A 118 -14.80 8.11 20.18
N ARG A 119 -15.25 7.41 19.13
CA ARG A 119 -16.23 7.84 18.13
C ARG A 119 -15.74 8.93 17.17
N THR A 120 -14.46 9.28 17.17
CA THR A 120 -13.91 10.08 16.07
C THR A 120 -13.80 9.22 14.81
N LEU A 121 -14.01 9.85 13.65
CA LEU A 121 -13.91 9.17 12.37
C LEU A 121 -12.45 8.80 12.14
N GLY A 122 -12.17 7.51 12.00
CA GLY A 122 -10.81 7.02 11.76
C GLY A 122 -10.51 6.80 10.28
N MET A 123 -11.53 6.49 9.47
CA MET A 123 -11.36 6.37 8.02
C MET A 123 -12.68 6.59 7.28
N ASP A 124 -12.56 7.13 6.08
CA ASP A 124 -13.64 7.25 5.11
C ASP A 124 -13.11 6.94 3.71
N ALA A 125 -13.50 5.78 3.17
CA ALA A 125 -13.18 5.36 1.83
C ALA A 125 -14.43 5.46 0.96
N ASN A 126 -14.41 6.37 -0.01
CA ASN A 126 -15.47 6.53 -0.99
C ASN A 126 -15.08 5.83 -2.29
N TYR A 127 -15.78 4.75 -2.59
CA TYR A 127 -15.50 3.92 -3.75
C TYR A 127 -16.10 4.51 -5.04
N LYS A 128 -17.04 5.46 -4.97
CA LYS A 128 -17.63 6.08 -6.16
C LYS A 128 -16.68 7.04 -6.89
N ASN A 129 -15.87 7.75 -6.13
CA ASN A 129 -14.93 8.76 -6.63
C ASN A 129 -13.47 8.39 -6.36
N GLU A 130 -13.24 7.15 -5.91
CA GLU A 130 -11.91 6.61 -5.63
C GLU A 130 -11.08 7.46 -4.68
N SER A 131 -11.74 8.09 -3.70
CA SER A 131 -11.09 8.97 -2.73
C SER A 131 -11.25 8.47 -1.32
N GLY A 132 -10.41 8.95 -0.42
CA GLY A 132 -10.67 8.77 0.99
C GLY A 132 -9.63 9.38 1.87
N SER A 133 -9.77 9.10 3.17
CA SER A 133 -8.90 9.66 4.19
C SER A 133 -8.84 8.76 5.42
N ILE A 134 -7.72 8.82 6.13
CA ILE A 134 -7.49 8.18 7.42
C ILE A 134 -7.04 9.25 8.41
N TRP A 135 -7.63 9.21 9.60
CA TRP A 135 -7.34 10.12 10.70
C TRP A 135 -6.95 9.36 11.96
N LYS A 136 -6.11 9.98 12.78
CA LYS A 136 -5.88 9.55 14.17
C LYS A 136 -7.13 9.74 15.02
N ASP A 137 -7.14 9.12 16.19
CA ASP A 137 -8.22 9.24 17.16
C ASP A 137 -8.44 10.68 17.68
N ASN A 138 -7.41 11.53 17.59
CA ASN A 138 -7.47 12.96 17.89
C ASN A 138 -7.93 13.84 16.70
N GLY A 139 -8.30 13.23 15.57
CA GLY A 139 -8.80 13.92 14.37
C GLY A 139 -7.74 14.46 13.41
N LYS A 140 -6.44 14.26 13.68
CA LYS A 140 -5.37 14.64 12.76
C LYS A 140 -5.37 13.74 11.53
N LEU A 141 -5.32 14.35 10.35
CA LEU A 141 -5.24 13.64 9.08
C LEU A 141 -3.84 13.04 8.93
N VAL A 142 -3.79 11.77 8.53
CA VAL A 142 -2.51 11.06 8.30
C VAL A 142 -2.39 10.49 6.90
N VAL A 143 -3.53 10.23 6.24
CA VAL A 143 -3.55 9.78 4.84
C VAL A 143 -4.73 10.43 4.15
N ASN A 144 -4.51 10.91 2.92
CA ASN A 144 -5.56 11.29 1.99
C ASN A 144 -5.28 10.61 0.64
N TRP A 145 -6.31 10.29 -0.13
CA TRP A 145 -6.11 9.82 -1.50
C TRP A 145 -7.25 10.23 -2.43
N ASN A 146 -6.94 10.24 -3.72
CA ASN A 146 -7.86 10.34 -4.84
C ASN A 146 -7.58 9.19 -5.83
N SER A 147 -8.14 9.25 -7.04
CA SER A 147 -7.99 8.23 -8.08
C SER A 147 -6.56 8.07 -8.62
N GLU A 148 -5.71 9.07 -8.42
CA GLU A 148 -4.37 9.16 -9.03
C GLU A 148 -3.25 9.05 -7.98
N GLU A 149 -3.49 9.62 -6.80
CA GLU A 149 -2.44 9.85 -5.80
C GLU A 149 -2.90 9.53 -4.38
N MET A 150 -1.94 9.09 -3.58
CA MET A 150 -2.04 8.93 -2.13
C MET A 150 -1.02 9.81 -1.43
N TYR A 151 -1.49 10.58 -0.46
CA TYR A 151 -0.72 11.54 0.33
C TYR A 151 -0.58 11.01 1.76
N TYR A 152 0.65 10.92 2.26
CA TYR A 152 0.95 10.62 3.65
C TYR A 152 1.40 11.90 4.33
N LEU A 153 0.81 12.18 5.48
CA LEU A 153 1.05 13.41 6.22
C LEU A 153 1.72 13.12 7.56
N ASN A 154 2.64 13.99 7.95
CA ASN A 154 3.16 13.99 9.30
C ASN A 154 2.03 14.32 10.29
N PRO A 155 1.79 13.51 11.33
CA PRO A 155 0.69 13.72 12.26
C PRO A 155 0.84 14.98 13.15
N VAL A 156 2.06 15.52 13.26
CA VAL A 156 2.39 16.69 14.09
C VAL A 156 2.37 17.97 13.26
N SER A 157 3.22 18.07 12.24
CA SER A 157 3.34 19.27 11.40
C SER A 157 2.19 19.41 10.39
N GLN A 158 1.54 18.30 10.02
CA GLN A 158 0.57 18.22 8.92
C GLN A 158 1.14 18.60 7.55
N SER A 159 2.47 18.62 7.41
CA SER A 159 3.12 18.62 6.10
C SER A 159 2.96 17.24 5.44
N ILE A 160 2.98 17.23 4.11
CA ILE A 160 3.03 16.00 3.32
C ILE A 160 4.45 15.46 3.42
N GLU A 161 4.61 14.20 3.79
CA GLU A 161 5.91 13.50 3.84
C GLU A 161 6.11 12.60 2.61
N GLN A 162 5.00 12.16 2.01
CA GLN A 162 5.04 11.24 0.87
C GLN A 162 3.85 11.45 -0.07
N ILE A 163 4.11 11.44 -1.38
CA ILE A 163 3.09 11.33 -2.42
C ILE A 163 3.37 10.09 -3.24
N ILE A 164 2.36 9.27 -3.49
CA ILE A 164 2.46 8.02 -4.21
C ILE A 164 1.45 8.01 -5.35
N SER A 165 1.94 7.84 -6.58
CA SER A 165 1.15 7.57 -7.79
C SER A 165 1.58 6.24 -8.42
N ASP A 166 0.96 5.88 -9.55
CA ASP A 166 1.28 4.66 -10.30
C ASP A 166 2.78 4.52 -10.60
N THR A 167 3.40 5.60 -11.09
CA THR A 167 4.78 5.58 -11.60
C THR A 167 5.77 6.31 -10.70
N LEU A 168 5.31 7.08 -9.72
CA LEU A 168 6.16 7.98 -8.92
C LEU A 168 5.86 7.87 -7.43
N THR A 169 6.92 7.85 -6.61
CA THR A 169 6.79 8.21 -5.19
C THR A 169 7.73 9.37 -4.88
N SER A 170 7.18 10.46 -4.37
CA SER A 170 7.94 11.62 -3.91
C SER A 170 8.03 11.62 -2.38
N TYR A 171 9.19 12.00 -1.85
CA TYR A 171 9.47 12.10 -0.42
C TYR A 171 9.87 13.53 -0.08
N PHE A 172 9.33 14.06 1.02
CA PHE A 172 9.49 15.46 1.39
C PHE A 172 10.08 15.57 2.79
N ASP A 173 10.84 16.63 3.02
CA ASP A 173 11.38 16.95 4.34
C ASP A 173 10.34 17.59 5.28
N ALA A 174 10.77 18.00 6.47
CA ALA A 174 9.89 18.58 7.47
C ALA A 174 9.33 19.94 7.06
N GLU A 175 10.05 20.68 6.21
CA GLU A 175 9.68 21.96 5.62
C GLU A 175 8.71 21.80 4.44
N GLY A 176 8.57 20.58 3.91
CA GLY A 176 7.71 20.26 2.77
C GLY A 176 8.41 20.39 1.42
N GLU A 177 9.74 20.49 1.41
CA GLU A 177 10.55 20.51 0.21
C GLU A 177 10.83 19.09 -0.27
N LEU A 178 10.87 18.90 -1.60
CA LEU A 178 11.16 17.60 -2.20
C LEU A 178 12.60 17.18 -1.83
N GLU A 179 12.76 16.04 -1.18
CA GLU A 179 14.06 15.49 -0.81
C GLU A 179 14.58 14.57 -1.92
N TYR A 180 13.75 13.61 -2.34
CA TYR A 180 14.05 12.67 -3.41
C TYR A 180 12.75 12.03 -3.94
N TYR A 181 12.83 11.36 -5.08
CA TYR A 181 11.70 10.63 -5.63
C TYR A 181 12.12 9.32 -6.31
N THR A 182 11.18 8.38 -6.40
CA THR A 182 11.38 7.08 -7.05
C THR A 182 10.44 6.94 -8.22
N VAL A 183 10.99 6.73 -9.42
CA VAL A 183 10.24 6.35 -10.62
C VAL A 183 10.21 4.82 -10.73
N ARG A 184 9.02 4.28 -10.92
CA ARG A 184 8.75 2.86 -11.16
C ARG A 184 8.48 2.65 -12.64
N ARG A 185 9.27 1.79 -13.28
CA ARG A 185 9.07 1.31 -14.64
C ARG A 185 8.92 -0.21 -14.63
N ASP A 186 8.51 -0.77 -15.76
CA ASP A 186 8.36 -2.23 -15.91
C ASP A 186 9.67 -2.97 -15.64
N THR A 187 10.81 -2.34 -15.97
CA THR A 187 12.14 -2.95 -15.95
C THR A 187 13.04 -2.48 -14.82
N ALA A 188 12.69 -1.42 -14.09
CA ALA A 188 13.55 -0.85 -13.05
C ALA A 188 12.80 0.06 -12.07
N TYR A 189 13.41 0.22 -10.90
CA TYR A 189 13.15 1.31 -9.96
C TYR A 189 14.33 2.26 -9.98
N ILE A 190 14.07 3.54 -10.21
CA ILE A 190 15.12 4.57 -10.22
C ILE A 190 14.76 5.62 -9.18
N ASN A 191 15.61 5.74 -8.16
CA ASN A 191 15.56 6.82 -7.19
C ASN A 191 16.38 7.99 -7.74
N TYR A 192 15.87 9.20 -7.57
CA TYR A 192 16.47 10.45 -7.99
C TYR A 192 16.54 11.40 -6.80
N TYR A 193 17.61 12.17 -6.70
CA TYR A 193 17.63 13.37 -5.85
C TYR A 193 16.58 14.38 -6.34
N SER A 194 16.29 15.39 -5.54
CA SER A 194 15.29 16.42 -5.86
C SER A 194 15.59 17.23 -7.12
N ASP A 195 16.87 17.33 -7.52
CA ASP A 195 17.32 17.98 -8.75
C ASP A 195 17.19 17.09 -10.01
N GLY A 196 16.77 15.84 -9.86
CA GLY A 196 16.64 14.86 -10.94
C GLY A 196 17.92 14.08 -11.25
N THR A 197 18.99 14.25 -10.47
CA THR A 197 20.18 13.43 -10.55
C THR A 197 19.84 12.00 -10.11
N PRO A 198 20.18 10.94 -10.88
CA PRO A 198 19.98 9.57 -10.42
C PRO A 198 20.71 9.35 -9.09
N ARG A 199 20.03 8.77 -8.11
CA ARG A 199 20.60 8.40 -6.81
C ARG A 199 20.87 6.91 -6.75
N PHE A 200 19.95 6.11 -7.30
CA PHE A 200 20.00 4.67 -7.23
C PHE A 200 19.14 4.03 -8.32
N GLU A 201 19.64 2.97 -8.94
CA GLU A 201 18.91 2.17 -9.93
C GLU A 201 18.98 0.71 -9.53
N MET A 202 17.82 0.06 -9.50
CA MET A 202 17.71 -1.39 -9.31
C MET A 202 16.79 -1.97 -10.38
N PRO A 203 17.22 -3.00 -11.12
CA PRO A 203 16.39 -3.66 -12.11
C PRO A 203 15.21 -4.37 -11.43
N ARG A 204 14.08 -4.34 -12.12
CA ARG A 204 12.84 -5.03 -11.77
C ARG A 204 12.66 -6.16 -12.79
N ARG A 205 12.96 -7.39 -12.41
CA ARG A 205 12.50 -8.58 -13.15
C ARG A 205 11.22 -9.12 -12.50
N SER A 206 10.36 -9.72 -13.32
CA SER A 206 9.12 -10.35 -12.86
C SER A 206 9.43 -11.50 -11.89
N GLY A 207 8.97 -11.40 -10.63
CA GLY A 207 9.17 -12.40 -9.57
C GLY A 207 9.94 -11.88 -8.35
N TYR A 208 10.30 -12.79 -7.43
CA TYR A 208 11.16 -12.52 -6.26
C TYR A 208 12.65 -12.44 -6.60
N ASP A 209 13.00 -12.59 -7.87
CA ASP A 209 14.37 -12.65 -8.36
C ASP A 209 14.94 -11.23 -8.52
N ARG A 210 15.72 -10.78 -7.54
CA ARG A 210 16.44 -9.49 -7.58
C ARG A 210 17.71 -9.59 -8.44
N SER A 211 17.63 -10.21 -9.61
CA SER A 211 18.78 -10.34 -10.50
C SER A 211 19.02 -9.08 -11.33
N GLY A 212 20.25 -8.58 -11.34
CA GLY A 212 20.73 -7.56 -12.27
C GLY A 212 21.69 -6.54 -11.65
N ILE A 213 22.08 -5.55 -12.44
CA ILE A 213 23.11 -4.57 -12.08
C ILE A 213 22.51 -3.48 -11.19
N LEU A 214 23.04 -3.35 -9.98
CA LEU A 214 22.84 -2.22 -9.09
C LEU A 214 23.73 -1.06 -9.51
N ARG A 215 23.18 0.17 -9.51
CA ARG A 215 23.99 1.39 -9.60
C ARG A 215 23.56 2.38 -8.53
N ARG A 216 24.53 3.06 -7.92
CA ARG A 216 24.33 4.18 -7.00
C ARG A 216 25.21 5.33 -7.44
N TRP A 217 24.73 6.56 -7.29
CA TRP A 217 25.48 7.75 -7.65
C TRP A 217 25.52 8.77 -6.51
N HIS A 218 26.62 9.50 -6.45
CA HIS A 218 26.79 10.67 -5.60
C HIS A 218 25.87 11.80 -6.05
N PRO A 219 25.59 12.80 -5.18
CA PRO A 219 24.77 13.96 -5.54
C PRO A 219 25.31 14.77 -6.73
N ASN A 220 26.61 14.67 -7.04
CA ASN A 220 27.22 15.30 -8.20
C ASN A 220 27.07 14.50 -9.51
N GLY A 221 26.33 13.38 -9.48
CA GLY A 221 26.08 12.50 -10.62
C GLY A 221 27.19 11.49 -10.92
N GLN A 222 28.29 11.47 -10.16
CA GLN A 222 29.34 10.47 -10.33
C GLN A 222 28.92 9.11 -9.75
N LEU A 223 29.36 8.03 -10.38
CA LEU A 223 29.08 6.67 -9.90
C LEU A 223 29.69 6.48 -8.51
N GLN A 224 28.90 6.01 -7.57
CA GLN A 224 29.31 5.70 -6.20
C GLN A 224 29.51 4.19 -6.02
N VAL A 225 28.55 3.38 -6.49
CA VAL A 225 28.63 1.92 -6.39
C VAL A 225 28.11 1.29 -7.67
N ILE A 226 28.76 0.22 -8.12
CA ILE A 226 28.21 -0.70 -9.12
C ILE A 226 28.46 -2.13 -8.69
N GLY A 227 27.49 -3.00 -8.93
CA GLY A 227 27.58 -4.42 -8.62
C GLY A 227 26.42 -5.20 -9.21
N MET A 228 26.45 -6.51 -9.09
CA MET A 228 25.39 -7.38 -9.60
C MET A 228 24.76 -8.17 -8.46
N TYR A 229 23.46 -8.35 -8.56
CA TYR A 229 22.74 -9.35 -7.79
C TYR A 229 22.30 -10.50 -8.69
N GLU A 230 22.25 -11.71 -8.17
CA GLU A 230 21.58 -12.86 -8.74
C GLU A 230 20.75 -13.55 -7.64
N LYS A 231 19.44 -13.76 -7.87
CA LYS A 231 18.50 -14.34 -6.89
C LYS A 231 18.49 -13.66 -5.52
N GLY A 232 18.86 -12.37 -5.47
CA GLY A 232 18.94 -11.59 -4.23
C GLY A 232 20.27 -11.66 -3.50
N GLU A 233 21.23 -12.42 -3.99
CA GLU A 233 22.60 -12.49 -3.47
C GLU A 233 23.55 -11.65 -4.33
N GLN A 234 24.56 -11.04 -3.71
CA GLN A 234 25.58 -10.30 -4.43
C GLN A 234 26.47 -11.29 -5.18
N VAL A 235 26.67 -11.06 -6.47
CA VAL A 235 27.53 -11.90 -7.33
C VAL A 235 28.47 -11.02 -8.14
N GLY A 236 29.59 -11.61 -8.56
CA GLY A 236 30.63 -10.92 -9.33
C GLY A 236 31.25 -9.72 -8.62
N THR A 237 31.79 -8.80 -9.40
CA THR A 237 32.56 -7.67 -8.88
C THR A 237 31.67 -6.52 -8.41
N TRP A 238 31.92 -6.08 -7.19
CA TRP A 238 31.37 -4.86 -6.61
C TRP A 238 32.48 -3.81 -6.50
N ILE A 239 32.21 -2.61 -7.01
CA ILE A 239 33.18 -1.51 -7.01
C ILE A 239 32.53 -0.30 -6.36
N GLU A 240 33.24 0.32 -5.42
CA GLU A 240 32.87 1.58 -4.79
C GLU A 240 33.84 2.69 -5.20
N TYR A 241 33.30 3.88 -5.45
CA TYR A 241 34.05 5.08 -5.82
C TYR A 241 33.74 6.25 -4.88
N ASP A 242 34.73 7.10 -4.62
CA ASP A 242 34.54 8.38 -3.93
C ASP A 242 33.81 9.40 -4.83
N SER A 243 33.49 10.57 -4.26
CA SER A 243 32.79 11.64 -4.98
C SER A 243 33.62 12.34 -6.05
N LEU A 244 34.89 11.98 -6.23
CA LEU A 244 35.77 12.46 -7.29
C LEU A 244 35.96 11.40 -8.39
N GLY A 245 35.39 10.20 -8.21
CA GLY A 245 35.42 9.10 -9.16
C GLY A 245 36.61 8.16 -8.95
N ASN A 246 37.34 8.28 -7.85
CA ASN A 246 38.43 7.35 -7.53
C ASN A 246 37.86 6.08 -6.89
N GLU A 247 38.31 4.92 -7.34
CA GLU A 247 37.96 3.64 -6.72
C GLU A 247 38.47 3.61 -5.27
N ILE A 248 37.56 3.34 -4.34
CA ILE A 248 37.86 3.20 -2.91
C ILE A 248 37.83 1.75 -2.44
N ASP A 249 37.03 0.90 -3.06
CA ASP A 249 36.94 -0.51 -2.72
C ASP A 249 36.53 -1.38 -3.91
N ARG A 250 36.96 -2.64 -3.87
CA ARG A 250 36.61 -3.68 -4.84
C ARG A 250 36.50 -5.03 -4.14
N ILE A 251 35.32 -5.63 -4.23
CA ILE A 251 35.02 -6.94 -3.63
C ILE A 251 34.53 -7.88 -4.72
N GLU A 252 35.06 -9.10 -4.75
CA GLU A 252 34.57 -10.18 -5.61
C GLU A 252 33.68 -11.11 -4.81
N TYR A 253 32.45 -11.30 -5.29
CA TYR A 253 31.52 -12.29 -4.75
C TYR A 253 31.47 -13.54 -5.65
N PRO A 254 31.26 -14.73 -5.07
CA PRO A 254 31.06 -15.95 -5.85
C PRO A 254 29.85 -15.83 -6.78
N ASP A 255 29.94 -16.49 -7.93
CA ASP A 255 28.81 -16.74 -8.84
C ASP A 255 27.96 -17.94 -8.36
#